data_AF-A0A7S9WH05-F1
#
_entry.id   AF-A0A7S9WH05-F1
#
_cell.length_a   1.000
_cell.length_b   1.000
_cell.length_c   1.000
_cell.angle_alpha   90.00
_cell.angle_beta   90.00
_cell.angle_gamma   90.00
#
_symmetry.space_group_name_H-M   'P 1'
#
loop_
_entity.id
_entity.type
_entity.pdbx_description
1 polymer ?
#
loop_
_entity_poly.entity_id
_entity_poly.type
_entity_poly.pdbx_seq_one_letter_code
_entity_poly.pdbx_strand_id
1 'polypeptide(L)'
;MNNHSTGVTELNAILDQIVRDWICIINLDAEFCFTYHDNDPNPYTSTITGFQADVFQCHDFGNCVIWDEGNITVMNLPKHGGKAGLISTSIRIEFPEPLKMIFEKYASSELFDHSCDYVGFDCKIDLHDVERFSLMMHLHGAVRDVRLDAFSETAFRTKSAALATELHLYAPWFRYAASLADQFVDDNKHALLIKHLRAICTYLGRGGELKFAKLTSLCDVAGSLQPAVSLIQKKMPEHRV
;
A
#
# COMPACT_ATOMS: atom_id res chain seq x y z
N MET A 1 13.93 -7.63 -28.16
CA MET A 1 12.88 -7.02 -27.31
C MET A 1 13.40 -7.02 -25.88
N ASN A 2 13.41 -5.86 -25.21
CA ASN A 2 13.99 -5.72 -23.86
C ASN A 2 13.07 -6.39 -22.82
N ASN A 3 13.29 -7.67 -22.53
CA ASN A 3 12.52 -8.42 -21.55
C ASN A 3 12.51 -7.75 -20.15
N HIS A 4 13.56 -6.98 -19.83
CA HIS A 4 13.64 -6.23 -18.57
C HIS A 4 12.62 -5.09 -18.46
N SER A 5 12.34 -4.36 -19.55
CA SER A 5 11.36 -3.26 -19.48
C SER A 5 9.93 -3.80 -19.33
N THR A 6 9.64 -4.95 -19.92
CA THR A 6 8.36 -5.65 -19.75
C THR A 6 8.19 -6.13 -18.31
N GLY A 7 9.22 -6.78 -17.73
CA GLY A 7 9.16 -7.27 -16.35
C GLY A 7 8.95 -6.17 -15.31
N VAL A 8 9.60 -5.01 -15.46
CA VAL A 8 9.38 -3.86 -14.57
C VAL A 8 7.97 -3.28 -14.73
N THR A 9 7.43 -3.25 -15.95
CA THR A 9 6.06 -2.77 -16.21
C THR A 9 5.03 -3.67 -15.53
N GLU A 10 5.18 -4.99 -15.65
CA GLU A 10 4.31 -5.98 -14.99
C GLU A 10 4.42 -5.89 -13.46
N LEU A 11 5.64 -5.75 -12.93
CA LEU A 11 5.88 -5.59 -11.50
C LEU A 11 5.18 -4.34 -10.96
N ASN A 12 5.35 -3.19 -11.62
CA ASN A 12 4.67 -1.95 -11.23
C ASN A 12 3.14 -2.09 -11.27
N ALA A 13 2.57 -2.77 -12.27
CA ALA A 13 1.12 -2.97 -12.35
C ALA A 13 0.55 -3.79 -11.18
N ILE A 14 1.27 -4.82 -10.74
CA ILE A 14 0.85 -5.64 -9.59
C ILE A 14 1.05 -4.89 -8.29
N LEU A 15 2.18 -4.20 -8.14
CA LEU A 15 2.48 -3.41 -6.95
C LEU A 15 1.52 -2.24 -6.78
N ASP A 16 1.09 -1.57 -7.86
CA ASP A 16 0.08 -0.52 -7.78
C ASP A 16 -1.19 -1.02 -7.10
N GLN A 17 -1.68 -2.20 -7.51
CA GLN A 17 -2.83 -2.82 -6.88
C GLN A 17 -2.55 -3.24 -5.43
N ILE A 18 -1.46 -3.98 -5.18
CA ILE A 18 -1.14 -4.50 -3.84
C ILE A 18 -0.95 -3.36 -2.83
N VAL A 19 -0.25 -2.29 -3.21
CA VAL A 19 -0.01 -1.14 -2.34
C VAL A 19 -1.32 -0.43 -2.01
N ARG A 20 -2.19 -0.20 -3.00
CA ARG A 20 -3.49 0.45 -2.77
C ARG A 20 -4.41 -0.41 -1.89
N ASP A 21 -4.43 -1.73 -2.12
CA ASP A 21 -5.16 -2.67 -1.27
C ASP A 21 -4.57 -2.70 0.15
N TRP A 22 -3.24 -2.67 0.28
CA TRP A 22 -2.55 -2.62 1.57
C TRP A 22 -2.87 -1.35 2.35
N ILE A 23 -2.85 -0.17 1.72
CA ILE A 23 -3.25 1.13 2.30
C ILE A 23 -4.66 1.04 2.92
N CYS A 24 -5.60 0.39 2.22
CA CYS A 24 -6.94 0.10 2.75
C CYS A 24 -6.89 -0.85 3.96
N ILE A 25 -6.15 -1.95 3.84
CA ILE A 25 -6.05 -2.97 4.91
C ILE A 25 -5.44 -2.40 6.19
N ILE A 26 -4.52 -1.43 6.14
CA ILE A 26 -3.91 -0.85 7.35
C ILE A 26 -4.65 0.38 7.89
N ASN A 27 -5.75 0.77 7.24
CA ASN A 27 -6.45 2.03 7.48
C ASN A 27 -5.47 3.22 7.55
N LEU A 28 -4.69 3.42 6.48
CA LEU A 28 -3.72 4.52 6.46
C LEU A 28 -4.44 5.85 6.28
N ASP A 29 -4.36 6.68 7.31
CA ASP A 29 -4.75 8.08 7.31
C ASP A 29 -3.50 8.96 7.26
N ALA A 30 -3.65 10.17 6.72
CA ALA A 30 -2.61 11.19 6.79
C ALA A 30 -3.19 12.57 7.03
N GLU A 31 -2.47 13.37 7.82
CA GLU A 31 -2.66 14.81 7.91
C GLU A 31 -1.62 15.52 7.04
N PHE A 32 -2.10 16.30 6.08
CA PHE A 32 -1.27 17.17 5.26
C PHE A 32 -1.33 18.59 5.80
N CYS A 33 -0.24 19.06 6.40
CA CYS A 33 -0.08 20.45 6.81
C CYS A 33 0.53 21.27 5.67
N PHE A 34 -0.18 22.29 5.16
CA PHE A 34 0.25 23.07 4.01
C PHE A 34 1.17 24.22 4.40
N THR A 35 2.21 24.44 3.59
CA THR A 35 3.12 25.58 3.74
C THR A 35 2.83 26.65 2.70
N TYR A 36 3.12 27.90 3.06
CA TYR A 36 2.81 29.10 2.27
C TYR A 36 4.01 30.04 2.25
N HIS A 37 4.13 30.86 1.20
CA HIS A 37 5.14 31.93 1.16
C HIS A 37 4.81 33.12 2.08
N ASP A 38 3.52 33.34 2.36
CA ASP A 38 3.06 34.51 3.10
C ASP A 38 3.35 34.39 4.60
N ASN A 39 3.72 35.50 5.25
CA ASN A 39 3.94 35.53 6.69
C ASN A 39 2.65 35.41 7.53
N ASP A 40 1.51 35.79 6.94
CA ASP A 40 0.16 35.64 7.51
C ASP A 40 -0.75 35.01 6.44
N PRO A 41 -0.63 33.70 6.21
CA PRO A 41 -1.28 33.04 5.10
C PRO A 41 -2.79 32.94 5.29
N ASN A 42 -3.54 33.20 4.21
CA ASN A 42 -4.97 32.94 4.14
C ASN A 42 -5.21 31.75 3.21
N PRO A 43 -5.68 30.59 3.70
CA PRO A 43 -5.76 29.36 2.91
C PRO A 43 -6.71 29.46 1.70
N TYR A 44 -7.64 30.42 1.70
CA TYR A 44 -8.53 30.66 0.55
C TYR A 44 -7.85 31.42 -0.59
N THR A 45 -6.80 32.20 -0.32
CA THR A 45 -6.20 33.12 -1.30
C THR A 45 -4.70 32.92 -1.51
N SER A 46 -3.98 32.51 -0.47
CA SER A 46 -2.55 32.27 -0.49
C SER A 46 -2.21 31.04 -1.34
N THR A 47 -1.05 31.10 -1.99
CA THR A 47 -0.53 29.99 -2.80
C THR A 47 0.15 28.98 -1.88
N ILE A 48 -0.29 27.73 -1.95
CA ILE A 48 0.38 26.62 -1.27
C ILE A 48 1.70 26.33 -1.98
N THR A 49 2.79 26.23 -1.20
CA THR A 49 4.16 26.05 -1.71
C THR A 49 4.74 24.68 -1.42
N GLY A 50 4.12 23.94 -0.50
CA GLY A 50 4.56 22.62 -0.08
C GLY A 50 3.62 22.05 0.98
N PHE A 51 4.03 20.94 1.56
CA PHE A 51 3.29 20.25 2.59
C PHE A 51 4.23 19.50 3.54
N GLN A 52 3.73 19.13 4.70
CA GLN A 52 4.28 18.11 5.58
C GLN A 52 3.18 17.05 5.79
N ALA A 53 3.55 15.78 5.78
CA ALA A 53 2.61 14.66 5.92
C ALA A 53 2.89 13.86 7.20
N ASP A 54 1.93 13.89 8.13
CA ASP A 54 1.94 13.02 9.30
C ASP A 54 1.01 11.83 9.05
N VAL A 55 1.52 10.60 9.23
CA VAL A 55 0.81 9.35 8.93
C VAL A 55 0.28 8.67 10.19
N PHE A 56 -0.93 8.14 10.11
CA PHE A 56 -1.61 7.41 11.17
C PHE A 56 -2.06 6.06 10.61
N GLN A 57 -1.66 4.94 11.23
CA GLN A 57 -1.92 3.61 10.67
C GLN A 57 -2.01 2.53 11.75
N CYS A 58 -2.58 1.39 11.38
CA CYS A 58 -2.43 0.16 12.15
C CYS A 58 -1.03 -0.45 11.93
N HIS A 59 -0.17 -0.37 12.95
CA HIS A 59 1.22 -0.86 12.89
C HIS A 59 1.35 -2.39 12.82
N ASP A 60 0.25 -3.12 13.00
CA ASP A 60 0.23 -4.58 12.96
C ASP A 60 0.29 -5.16 11.55
N PHE A 61 0.55 -4.39 10.49
CA PHE A 61 0.74 -4.95 9.16
C PHE A 61 1.69 -4.14 8.27
N GLY A 62 2.79 -3.65 8.86
CA GLY A 62 3.82 -2.86 8.17
C GLY A 62 3.71 -1.38 8.50
N ASN A 63 4.63 -0.58 7.95
CA ASN A 63 4.64 0.86 8.15
C ASN A 63 4.76 1.60 6.81
N CYS A 64 4.04 2.72 6.70
CA CYS A 64 4.20 3.70 5.65
C CYS A 64 4.90 4.95 6.18
N VAL A 65 5.72 5.58 5.35
CA VAL A 65 6.16 6.97 5.52
C VAL A 65 5.92 7.72 4.22
N ILE A 66 5.38 8.92 4.29
CA ILE A 66 5.18 9.82 3.14
C ILE A 66 6.29 10.87 3.18
N TRP A 67 6.96 11.11 2.05
CA TRP A 67 7.98 12.16 1.97
C TRP A 67 7.35 13.54 1.81
N ASP A 68 7.94 14.53 2.49
CA ASP A 68 7.48 15.92 2.47
C ASP A 68 8.09 16.74 1.31
N GLU A 69 9.05 16.16 0.59
CA GLU A 69 9.79 16.82 -0.51
C GLU A 69 9.04 16.81 -1.86
N GLY A 70 7.74 16.52 -1.84
CA GLY A 70 6.89 16.41 -3.03
C GLY A 70 6.39 17.75 -3.57
N ASN A 71 5.88 17.73 -4.81
CA ASN A 71 5.22 18.88 -5.42
C ASN A 71 3.71 18.82 -5.22
N ILE A 72 3.08 19.95 -4.87
CA ILE A 72 1.63 20.09 -4.82
C ILE A 72 1.14 20.99 -5.97
N THR A 73 0.18 20.50 -6.74
CA THR A 73 -0.52 21.27 -7.78
C THR A 73 -1.94 21.56 -7.30
N VAL A 74 -2.34 22.83 -7.27
CA VAL A 74 -3.67 23.26 -6.84
C VAL A 74 -4.53 23.59 -8.05
N MET A 75 -5.76 23.07 -8.07
CA MET A 75 -6.74 23.27 -9.15
C MET A 75 -8.04 23.83 -8.58
N ASN A 76 -8.57 24.88 -9.20
CA ASN A 76 -9.90 25.40 -8.87
C ASN A 76 -10.97 24.43 -9.38
N LEU A 77 -12.01 24.22 -8.58
CA LEU A 77 -13.17 23.39 -8.91
C LEU A 77 -14.38 24.30 -9.27
N PRO A 78 -14.46 24.83 -10.50
CA PRO A 78 -15.44 25.85 -10.88
C PRO A 78 -16.90 25.41 -10.76
N LYS A 79 -17.17 24.09 -10.76
CA LYS A 79 -18.54 23.54 -10.67
C LYS A 79 -19.00 23.25 -9.23
N HIS A 80 -18.07 23.15 -8.29
CA HIS A 80 -18.36 22.74 -6.90
C HIS A 80 -18.07 23.84 -5.87
N GLY A 81 -17.38 24.90 -6.29
CA GLY A 81 -16.77 25.84 -5.36
C GLY A 81 -15.52 25.21 -4.72
N GLY A 82 -14.47 26.01 -4.57
CA GLY A 82 -13.27 25.62 -3.85
C GLY A 82 -12.13 25.04 -4.68
N LYS A 83 -11.14 24.45 -3.99
CA LYS A 83 -9.87 24.00 -4.56
C LYS A 83 -9.57 22.55 -4.21
N ALA A 84 -9.07 21.80 -5.18
CA ALA A 84 -8.47 20.48 -5.00
C ALA A 84 -6.95 20.57 -5.16
N GLY A 85 -6.24 19.64 -4.52
CA GLY A 85 -4.80 19.48 -4.65
C GLY A 85 -4.44 18.15 -5.28
N LEU A 86 -3.26 18.10 -5.90
CA LEU A 86 -2.61 16.88 -6.34
C LEU A 86 -1.17 16.91 -5.82
N ILE A 87 -0.84 16.02 -4.89
CA ILE A 87 0.52 15.81 -4.45
C ILE A 87 1.17 14.77 -5.36
N SER A 88 2.38 15.06 -5.85
CA SER A 88 3.29 14.07 -6.43
C SER A 88 4.46 13.90 -5.46
N THR A 89 4.54 12.74 -4.82
CA THR A 89 5.52 12.46 -3.76
C THR A 89 5.95 11.00 -3.78
N SER A 90 6.92 10.66 -2.94
CA SER A 90 7.35 9.30 -2.70
C SER A 90 6.81 8.79 -1.36
N ILE A 91 6.51 7.49 -1.29
CA ILE A 91 6.19 6.77 -0.07
C ILE A 91 7.19 5.64 0.14
N ARG A 92 7.52 5.34 1.40
CA ARG A 92 8.33 4.18 1.78
C ARG A 92 7.48 3.23 2.58
N ILE A 93 7.51 1.97 2.17
CA ILE A 93 6.73 0.91 2.82
C ILE A 93 7.69 -0.11 3.42
N GLU A 94 7.61 -0.27 4.73
CA GLU A 94 8.16 -1.40 5.46
C GLU A 94 7.10 -2.51 5.47
N PHE A 95 7.19 -3.42 4.49
CA PHE A 95 6.21 -4.51 4.40
C PHE A 95 6.30 -5.43 5.63
N PRO A 96 5.17 -5.98 6.11
CA PRO A 96 5.18 -6.93 7.20
C PRO A 96 5.81 -8.25 6.76
N GLU A 97 6.36 -8.99 7.71
CA GLU A 97 6.60 -10.41 7.49
C GLU A 97 5.27 -11.13 7.19
N PRO A 98 5.16 -11.92 6.11
CA PRO A 98 6.26 -12.51 5.30
C PRO A 98 6.51 -11.82 3.94
N LEU A 99 5.83 -10.71 3.63
CA LEU A 99 6.03 -10.02 2.34
C LEU A 99 7.45 -9.46 2.23
N LYS A 100 8.01 -8.97 3.34
CA LYS A 100 9.40 -8.49 3.41
C LYS A 100 10.39 -9.54 2.87
N MET A 101 10.29 -10.79 3.32
CA MET A 101 11.13 -11.90 2.83
C MET A 101 11.06 -12.11 1.31
N ILE A 102 9.92 -11.83 0.68
CA ILE A 102 9.78 -11.95 -0.78
C ILE A 102 10.61 -10.86 -1.46
N PHE A 103 10.48 -9.62 -1.02
CA PHE A 103 11.28 -8.52 -1.57
C PHE A 103 12.78 -8.76 -1.35
N GLU A 104 13.19 -9.18 -0.15
CA GLU A 104 14.59 -9.51 0.14
C GLU A 104 15.14 -10.62 -0.77
N LYS A 105 14.37 -11.70 -1.01
CA LYS A 105 14.75 -12.79 -1.92
C LYS A 105 15.02 -12.30 -3.35
N TYR A 106 14.25 -11.32 -3.81
CA TYR A 106 14.33 -10.79 -5.18
C TYR A 106 15.15 -9.52 -5.33
N ALA A 107 15.62 -8.94 -4.23
CA ALA A 107 16.59 -7.86 -4.27
C ALA A 107 17.91 -8.34 -4.93
N SER A 108 18.58 -7.41 -5.61
CA SER A 108 19.89 -7.64 -6.20
C SER A 108 20.99 -7.47 -5.14
N SER A 109 21.40 -8.57 -4.51
CA SER A 109 22.50 -8.61 -3.55
C SER A 109 23.87 -8.25 -4.16
N GLU A 110 23.98 -8.27 -5.49
CA GLU A 110 25.21 -7.87 -6.20
C GLU A 110 25.37 -6.34 -6.28
N LEU A 111 24.28 -5.59 -6.14
CA LEU A 111 24.26 -4.13 -6.29
C LEU A 111 24.13 -3.40 -4.96
N PHE A 112 23.63 -4.09 -3.92
CA PHE A 112 23.33 -3.50 -2.62
C PHE A 112 23.78 -4.46 -1.50
N ASP A 113 24.66 -3.97 -0.63
CA ASP A 113 25.16 -4.68 0.56
C ASP A 113 24.20 -4.59 1.78
N HIS A 114 23.06 -3.94 1.62
CA HIS A 114 22.09 -3.69 2.69
C HIS A 114 20.82 -4.52 2.52
N SER A 115 20.21 -4.93 3.65
CA SER A 115 18.88 -5.53 3.68
C SER A 115 17.87 -4.56 3.06
N CYS A 116 16.90 -5.11 2.32
CA CYS A 116 15.80 -4.33 1.77
C CYS A 116 14.81 -4.01 2.90
N ASP A 117 15.17 -3.05 3.76
CA ASP A 117 14.39 -2.73 4.95
C ASP A 117 13.04 -2.09 4.62
N TYR A 118 12.96 -1.42 3.46
CA TYR A 118 11.75 -0.84 2.90
C TYR A 118 11.74 -0.98 1.37
N VAL A 119 10.58 -0.73 0.77
CA VAL A 119 10.42 -0.51 -0.67
C VAL A 119 9.88 0.89 -0.89
N GLY A 120 10.56 1.67 -1.73
CA GLY A 120 10.20 3.02 -2.10
C GLY A 120 9.32 3.06 -3.35
N PHE A 121 8.35 3.96 -3.35
CA PHE A 121 7.42 4.18 -4.45
C PHE A 121 7.22 5.65 -4.72
N ASP A 122 7.18 6.05 -5.98
CA ASP A 122 6.61 7.31 -6.41
C ASP A 122 5.11 7.14 -6.61
N CYS A 123 4.32 8.13 -6.18
CA CYS A 123 2.87 8.08 -6.28
C CYS A 123 2.25 9.48 -6.41
N LYS A 124 0.94 9.51 -6.60
CA LYS A 124 0.14 10.71 -6.53
C LYS A 124 -0.97 10.56 -5.50
N ILE A 125 -1.26 11.65 -4.79
CA ILE A 125 -2.32 11.72 -3.78
C ILE A 125 -3.27 12.85 -4.15
N ASP A 126 -4.52 12.51 -4.42
CA ASP A 126 -5.58 13.48 -4.69
C ASP A 126 -6.14 14.06 -3.38
N LEU A 127 -6.16 15.39 -3.27
CA LEU A 127 -6.67 16.13 -2.11
C LEU A 127 -7.95 16.86 -2.49
N HIS A 128 -9.02 16.69 -1.71
CA HIS A 128 -10.35 17.18 -2.06
C HIS A 128 -10.68 18.59 -1.56
N ASP A 129 -10.05 19.05 -0.47
CA ASP A 129 -10.29 20.36 0.14
C ASP A 129 -8.94 20.94 0.64
N VAL A 130 -8.30 21.76 -0.20
CA VAL A 130 -7.03 22.43 0.14
C VAL A 130 -7.21 23.90 0.53
N GLU A 131 -8.42 24.31 0.89
CA GLU A 131 -8.72 25.67 1.38
C GLU A 131 -8.63 25.77 2.91
N ARG A 132 -7.76 24.93 3.49
CA ARG A 132 -7.48 24.84 4.92
C ARG A 132 -5.98 24.90 5.16
N PHE A 133 -5.55 25.10 6.41
CA PHE A 133 -4.13 24.99 6.78
C PHE A 133 -3.64 23.55 6.83
N SER A 134 -4.52 22.63 7.22
CA SER A 134 -4.25 21.19 7.14
C SER A 134 -5.47 20.41 6.67
N LEU A 135 -5.22 19.21 6.16
CA LEU A 135 -6.24 18.26 5.72
C LEU A 135 -5.90 16.87 6.27
N MET A 136 -6.72 16.40 7.22
CA MET A 136 -6.74 15.00 7.63
C MET A 136 -7.62 14.22 6.67
N MET A 137 -7.11 13.11 6.13
CA MET A 137 -7.88 12.26 5.24
C MET A 137 -7.46 10.80 5.27
N HIS A 138 -8.43 9.95 4.93
CA HIS A 138 -8.19 8.55 4.64
C HIS A 138 -7.55 8.41 3.26
N LEU A 139 -6.43 7.70 3.16
CA LEU A 139 -5.67 7.60 1.91
C LEU A 139 -6.21 6.54 0.95
N HIS A 140 -7.06 5.62 1.42
CA HIS A 140 -7.75 4.69 0.54
C HIS A 140 -8.59 5.46 -0.50
N GLY A 141 -8.40 5.12 -1.77
CA GLY A 141 -9.06 5.79 -2.89
C GLY A 141 -8.42 7.11 -3.33
N ALA A 142 -7.54 7.71 -2.54
CA ALA A 142 -6.83 8.96 -2.88
C ALA A 142 -5.46 8.73 -3.52
N VAL A 143 -4.80 7.61 -3.21
CA VAL A 143 -3.49 7.25 -3.76
C VAL A 143 -3.64 6.55 -5.12
N ARG A 144 -2.89 7.03 -6.12
CA ARG A 144 -2.85 6.50 -7.49
C ARG A 144 -1.46 6.62 -8.12
N ASP A 145 -1.31 6.02 -9.30
CA ASP A 145 -0.08 6.02 -10.08
C ASP A 145 1.14 5.50 -9.29
N VAL A 146 0.95 4.48 -8.44
CA VAL A 146 2.03 3.95 -7.59
C VAL A 146 3.02 3.19 -8.47
N ARG A 147 4.30 3.54 -8.37
CA ARG A 147 5.40 2.91 -9.11
C ARG A 147 6.63 2.83 -8.23
N LEU A 148 7.46 1.82 -8.41
CA LEU A 148 8.76 1.76 -7.74
C LEU A 148 9.55 3.04 -8.01
N ASP A 149 10.15 3.60 -6.96
CA ASP A 149 11.09 4.70 -7.11
C ASP A 149 12.37 4.22 -7.84
N ALA A 150 13.22 5.16 -8.25
CA ALA A 150 14.41 4.83 -9.02
C ALA A 150 15.36 3.83 -8.30
N PHE A 151 15.42 3.91 -6.96
CA PHE A 151 16.26 3.04 -6.15
C PHE A 151 15.70 1.61 -6.11
N SER A 152 14.44 1.48 -5.72
CA SER A 152 13.75 0.20 -5.56
C SER A 152 13.58 -0.49 -6.91
N GLU A 153 13.28 0.25 -7.98
CA GLU A 153 13.26 -0.30 -9.33
C GLU A 153 14.62 -0.90 -9.68
N THR A 154 15.71 -0.19 -9.41
CA THR A 154 17.07 -0.69 -9.67
C THR A 154 17.37 -1.96 -8.87
N ALA A 155 16.93 -2.03 -7.60
CA ALA A 155 17.09 -3.21 -6.75
C ALA A 155 16.39 -4.46 -7.30
N PHE A 156 15.23 -4.30 -7.96
CA PHE A 156 14.45 -5.42 -8.46
C PHE A 156 14.55 -5.64 -9.98
N ARG A 157 15.15 -4.73 -10.74
CA ARG A 157 15.12 -4.71 -12.21
C ARG A 157 15.49 -6.05 -12.84
N THR A 158 16.56 -6.69 -12.33
CA THR A 158 17.09 -7.94 -12.86
C THR A 158 16.16 -9.14 -12.62
N LYS A 159 15.39 -9.13 -11.53
CA LYS A 159 14.47 -10.21 -11.15
C LYS A 159 12.99 -9.81 -11.18
N SER A 160 12.66 -8.69 -11.83
CA SER A 160 11.34 -8.06 -11.81
C SER A 160 10.20 -9.00 -12.24
N ALA A 161 10.38 -9.74 -13.33
CA ALA A 161 9.38 -10.71 -13.81
C ALA A 161 9.13 -11.87 -12.81
N ALA A 162 10.17 -12.33 -12.14
CA ALA A 162 10.06 -13.40 -11.15
C ALA A 162 9.36 -12.91 -9.87
N LEU A 163 9.72 -11.70 -9.41
CA LEU A 163 9.04 -11.04 -8.30
C LEU A 163 7.55 -10.79 -8.63
N ALA A 164 7.25 -10.27 -9.83
CA ALA A 164 5.88 -10.10 -10.31
C ALA A 164 5.09 -11.42 -10.28
N THR A 165 5.69 -12.51 -10.76
CA THR A 165 5.06 -13.84 -10.75
C THR A 165 4.74 -14.31 -9.33
N GLU A 166 5.65 -14.09 -8.37
CA GLU A 166 5.41 -14.47 -6.97
C GLU A 166 4.33 -13.60 -6.31
N LEU A 167 4.33 -12.29 -6.56
CA LEU A 167 3.32 -11.36 -6.03
C LEU A 167 1.90 -11.63 -6.55
N HIS A 168 1.75 -12.19 -7.76
CA HIS A 168 0.43 -12.60 -8.28
C HIS A 168 -0.31 -13.60 -7.39
N LEU A 169 0.42 -14.40 -6.59
CA LEU A 169 -0.19 -15.34 -5.65
C LEU A 169 -0.91 -14.63 -4.49
N TYR A 170 -0.45 -13.43 -4.13
CA TYR A 170 -0.94 -12.65 -3.00
C TYR A 170 -1.99 -11.63 -3.41
N ALA A 171 -1.89 -11.06 -4.62
CA ALA A 171 -2.75 -9.97 -5.09
C ALA A 171 -4.27 -10.24 -4.91
N PRO A 172 -4.82 -11.44 -5.23
CA PRO A 172 -6.25 -11.70 -5.00
C PRO A 172 -6.66 -11.65 -3.54
N TRP A 173 -5.80 -12.11 -2.63
CA TRP A 173 -6.05 -12.08 -1.18
C TRP A 173 -6.01 -10.67 -0.62
N PHE A 174 -5.09 -9.83 -1.12
CA PHE A 174 -5.02 -8.42 -0.76
C PHE A 174 -6.28 -7.67 -1.20
N ARG A 175 -6.68 -7.84 -2.47
CA ARG A 175 -7.92 -7.24 -2.98
C ARG A 175 -9.15 -7.66 -2.18
N TYR A 176 -9.25 -8.95 -1.83
CA TYR A 176 -10.35 -9.44 -1.03
C TYR A 176 -10.32 -8.90 0.40
N ALA A 177 -9.15 -8.88 1.05
CA ALA A 177 -8.99 -8.33 2.38
C ALA A 177 -9.29 -6.82 2.43
N ALA A 178 -8.85 -6.05 1.44
CA ALA A 178 -9.19 -4.63 1.32
C ALA A 178 -10.71 -4.42 1.23
N SER A 179 -11.41 -5.22 0.43
CA SER A 179 -12.88 -5.14 0.35
C SER A 179 -13.60 -5.46 1.66
N LEU A 180 -13.02 -6.29 2.53
CA LEU A 180 -13.54 -6.55 3.87
C LEU A 180 -13.18 -5.42 4.84
N ALA A 181 -11.95 -4.92 4.79
CA ALA A 181 -11.46 -3.83 5.65
C ALA A 181 -12.32 -2.57 5.50
N ASP A 182 -12.66 -2.21 4.26
CA ASP A 182 -13.50 -1.04 3.93
C ASP A 182 -14.91 -1.10 4.55
N GLN A 183 -15.36 -2.29 4.97
CA GLN A 183 -16.66 -2.52 5.61
C GLN A 183 -16.59 -2.55 7.14
N PHE A 184 -15.39 -2.59 7.72
CA PHE A 184 -15.21 -2.76 9.17
C PHE A 184 -15.13 -1.41 9.89
N VAL A 185 -16.09 -1.18 10.77
CA VAL A 185 -16.07 -0.10 11.78
C VAL A 185 -15.50 -0.59 13.13
N ASP A 186 -15.33 -1.91 13.28
CA ASP A 186 -14.89 -2.56 14.52
C ASP A 186 -13.40 -2.91 14.46
N ASP A 187 -12.60 -2.24 15.28
CA ASP A 187 -11.15 -2.42 15.38
C ASP A 187 -10.74 -3.88 15.66
N ASN A 188 -11.54 -4.64 16.41
CA ASN A 188 -11.22 -6.04 16.70
C ASN A 188 -11.40 -6.92 15.46
N LYS A 189 -12.41 -6.64 14.64
CA LYS A 189 -12.60 -7.35 13.36
C LYS A 189 -11.47 -7.02 12.39
N HIS A 190 -11.02 -5.77 12.40
CA HIS A 190 -9.91 -5.31 11.58
C HIS A 190 -8.58 -5.95 12.00
N ALA A 191 -8.27 -5.97 13.30
CA ALA A 191 -7.11 -6.67 13.83
C ALA A 191 -7.15 -8.19 13.51
N LEU A 192 -8.33 -8.82 13.59
CA LEU A 192 -8.49 -10.23 13.23
C LEU A 192 -8.27 -10.47 11.72
N LEU A 193 -8.73 -9.56 10.86
CA LEU A 193 -8.47 -9.61 9.42
C LEU A 193 -6.97 -9.58 9.13
N ILE A 194 -6.23 -8.65 9.74
CA ILE A 194 -4.78 -8.54 9.63
C ILE A 194 -4.10 -9.84 10.07
N LYS A 195 -4.49 -10.39 11.23
CA LYS A 195 -3.97 -11.66 11.73
C LYS A 195 -4.20 -12.82 10.74
N HIS A 196 -5.40 -12.91 10.15
CA HIS A 196 -5.72 -13.94 9.19
C HIS A 196 -4.97 -13.76 7.86
N LEU A 197 -4.84 -12.53 7.37
CA LEU A 197 -4.08 -12.23 6.16
C LEU A 197 -2.60 -12.57 6.34
N ARG A 198 -1.99 -12.25 7.50
CA ARG A 198 -0.64 -12.70 7.86
C ARG A 198 -0.49 -14.21 7.74
N ALA A 199 -1.41 -14.98 8.34
CA ALA A 199 -1.37 -16.44 8.28
C ALA A 199 -1.45 -16.98 6.84
N ILE A 200 -2.30 -16.39 6.00
CA ILE A 200 -2.39 -16.72 4.57
C ILE A 200 -1.07 -16.43 3.87
N CYS A 201 -0.51 -15.23 4.07
CA CYS A 201 0.76 -14.86 3.46
C CYS A 201 1.88 -15.81 3.88
N THR A 202 1.93 -16.21 5.17
CA THR A 202 2.97 -17.12 5.68
C THR A 202 2.84 -18.50 5.07
N TYR A 203 1.61 -19.00 4.93
CA TYR A 203 1.35 -20.29 4.30
C TYR A 203 1.79 -20.28 2.82
N LEU A 204 1.43 -19.23 2.07
CA LEU A 204 1.83 -19.08 0.67
C LEU A 204 3.35 -18.95 0.52
N GLY A 205 4.01 -18.15 1.37
CA GLY A 205 5.46 -17.95 1.36
C GLY A 205 6.27 -19.22 1.65
N ARG A 206 5.66 -20.21 2.31
CA ARG A 206 6.24 -21.55 2.54
C ARG A 206 5.97 -22.53 1.40
N GLY A 207 5.44 -22.07 0.27
CA GLY A 207 5.05 -22.90 -0.87
C GLY A 207 3.69 -23.59 -0.71
N GLY A 208 2.88 -23.17 0.26
CA GLY A 208 1.53 -23.68 0.46
C GLY A 208 0.59 -23.26 -0.68
N GLU A 209 -0.34 -24.13 -1.05
CA GLU A 209 -1.32 -23.85 -2.10
C GLU A 209 -2.73 -23.62 -1.52
N LEU A 210 -3.28 -22.44 -1.81
CA LEU A 210 -4.67 -22.08 -1.54
C LEU A 210 -5.39 -21.75 -2.86
N LYS A 211 -6.46 -22.49 -3.14
CA LYS A 211 -7.31 -22.22 -4.30
C LYS A 211 -8.24 -21.04 -3.99
N PHE A 212 -7.78 -19.82 -4.26
CA PHE A 212 -8.51 -18.58 -3.98
C PHE A 212 -9.99 -18.67 -4.39
N ALA A 213 -10.28 -18.97 -5.66
CA ALA A 213 -11.65 -19.04 -6.18
C ALA A 213 -12.58 -20.03 -5.45
N LYS A 214 -12.04 -21.08 -4.83
CA LYS A 214 -12.84 -22.02 -4.02
C LYS A 214 -13.07 -21.50 -2.62
N LEU A 215 -12.05 -20.87 -2.03
CA LEU A 215 -12.07 -20.43 -0.64
C LEU A 215 -12.84 -19.13 -0.46
N THR A 216 -12.81 -18.21 -1.43
CA THR A 216 -13.52 -16.94 -1.35
C THR A 216 -15.01 -17.15 -1.12
N SER A 217 -15.65 -18.10 -1.81
CA SER A 217 -17.08 -18.39 -1.60
C SER A 217 -17.43 -18.76 -0.14
N LEU A 218 -16.52 -19.44 0.56
CA LEU A 218 -16.70 -19.75 1.98
C LEU A 218 -16.42 -18.54 2.85
N CYS A 219 -15.39 -17.76 2.50
CA CYS A 219 -15.06 -16.52 3.18
C CYS A 219 -16.17 -15.46 3.05
N ASP A 220 -16.86 -15.41 1.92
CA ASP A 220 -17.99 -14.52 1.65
C ASP A 220 -19.14 -14.83 2.60
N VAL A 221 -19.52 -16.12 2.69
CA VAL A 221 -20.56 -16.60 3.62
C VAL A 221 -20.17 -16.34 5.07
N ALA A 222 -18.88 -16.46 5.41
CA ALA A 222 -18.38 -16.20 6.75
C ALA A 222 -18.14 -14.72 7.06
N GLY A 223 -18.21 -13.83 6.07
CA GLY A 223 -17.82 -12.42 6.19
C GLY A 223 -16.38 -12.22 6.71
N SER A 224 -15.48 -13.19 6.50
CA SER A 224 -14.14 -13.18 7.08
C SER A 224 -13.18 -14.15 6.38
N LEU A 225 -11.88 -13.99 6.64
CA LEU A 225 -10.83 -14.92 6.17
C LEU A 225 -10.74 -16.24 6.98
N GLN A 226 -11.62 -16.45 7.97
CA GLN A 226 -11.59 -17.61 8.87
C GLN A 226 -11.59 -18.97 8.13
N PRO A 227 -12.35 -19.18 7.03
CA PRO A 227 -12.32 -20.46 6.32
C PRO A 227 -10.96 -20.81 5.72
N ALA A 228 -10.24 -19.82 5.18
CA ALA A 228 -8.89 -20.01 4.65
C ALA A 228 -7.92 -20.40 5.78
N VAL A 229 -7.96 -19.70 6.91
CA VAL A 229 -7.13 -19.99 8.08
C VAL A 229 -7.43 -21.37 8.67
N SER A 230 -8.70 -21.75 8.75
CA SER A 230 -9.12 -23.07 9.23
C SER A 230 -8.56 -24.20 8.34
N LEU A 231 -8.52 -23.99 7.02
CA LEU A 231 -7.88 -24.94 6.11
C LEU A 231 -6.36 -25.01 6.31
N ILE A 232 -5.70 -23.86 6.49
CA ILE A 232 -4.25 -23.80 6.78
C ILE A 232 -3.94 -24.61 8.04
N GLN A 233 -4.68 -24.37 9.13
CA GLN A 233 -4.51 -25.08 10.40
C GLN A 233 -4.74 -26.60 10.27
N LYS A 234 -5.66 -27.03 9.40
CA LYS A 234 -5.87 -28.46 9.11
C LYS A 234 -4.71 -29.08 8.33
N LYS A 235 -4.09 -28.34 7.41
CA LYS A 235 -2.96 -28.80 6.60
C LYS A 235 -1.61 -28.70 7.32
N MET A 236 -1.46 -27.77 8.25
CA MET A 236 -0.25 -27.53 9.04
C MET A 236 -0.63 -27.33 10.52
N PRO A 237 -0.86 -28.42 11.27
CA PRO A 237 -1.30 -28.35 12.67
C PRO A 237 -0.27 -27.69 13.60
N GLU A 238 0.99 -27.58 13.17
CA GLU A 238 2.11 -26.96 13.90
C GLU A 238 2.01 -25.42 13.96
N HIS A 239 1.02 -24.84 13.27
CA HIS A 239 0.68 -23.41 13.27
C HIS A 239 -0.54 -23.06 14.14
N ARG A 240 -0.89 -23.91 15.11
CA ARG A 240 -1.84 -23.54 16.16
C ARG A 240 -1.18 -22.51 17.09
N VAL A 241 -1.42 -21.23 16.81
CA VAL A 241 -1.22 -20.13 17.77
C VAL A 241 -2.52 -19.92 18.54
#